data_AF-A0A353TZB5-F1
#
_entry.id   AF-A0A353TZB5-F1
#
_cell.length_a   1.000
_cell.length_b   1.000
_cell.length_c   1.000
_cell.angle_alpha   90.00
_cell.angle_beta   90.00
_cell.angle_gamma   90.00
#
_symmetry.space_group_name_H-M   'P 1'
#
loop_
_entity.id
_entity.type
_entity.pdbx_description
1 polymer ?
#
loop_
_entity_poly.entity_id
_entity_poly.type
_entity_poly.pdbx_seq_one_letter_code
_entity_poly.pdbx_strand_id
1 'polypeptide(L)'
;MLIVTLGITIILQFFAAAVAVKLTKVTKFNLSWILISFGFIFMAVQRLAEFLPFVTNFQPQYFRLFYIWLGAIASLFFAVGVFLIQKIFNYMKQAEVRTRGQEKALLNAVIQAEERERRRFAAEIHDGLGPLLSTIKMSVSSLSNSETSAASQAVINNVNVAISEAFKSIQDISNNLSPHILTNFGVAKAIRNFCNKVNQSKGLKVKFKSNIVD
;
A
#
# COMPACT_ATOMS: atom_id res chain seq x y z
N MET A 1 -54.94 -13.43 -13.62
CA MET A 1 -53.90 -12.39 -13.33
C MET A 1 -53.29 -12.57 -11.94
N LEU A 2 -54.07 -12.64 -10.86
CA LEU A 2 -53.58 -12.75 -9.47
C LEU A 2 -52.69 -13.99 -9.18
N ILE A 3 -53.06 -15.16 -9.71
CA ILE A 3 -52.29 -16.42 -9.58
C ILE A 3 -50.88 -16.27 -10.17
N VAL A 4 -50.78 -15.65 -11.34
CA VAL A 4 -49.51 -15.42 -12.05
C VAL A 4 -48.62 -14.46 -11.27
N THR A 5 -49.19 -13.36 -10.74
CA THR A 5 -48.43 -12.41 -9.91
C THR A 5 -47.91 -13.03 -8.62
N LEU A 6 -48.71 -13.89 -7.95
CA LEU A 6 -48.28 -14.57 -6.73
C LEU A 6 -47.12 -15.54 -7.01
N GLY A 7 -47.23 -16.35 -8.07
CA GLY A 7 -46.17 -17.27 -8.48
C GLY A 7 -44.84 -16.55 -8.76
N ILE A 8 -44.88 -15.44 -9.50
CA ILE A 8 -43.68 -14.64 -9.79
C ILE A 8 -43.06 -14.09 -8.50
N THR A 9 -43.86 -13.57 -7.56
CA THR A 9 -43.32 -13.03 -6.30
C THR A 9 -42.65 -14.09 -5.43
N ILE A 10 -43.21 -15.30 -5.36
CA ILE A 10 -42.63 -16.41 -4.59
C ILE A 10 -41.27 -16.80 -5.17
N ILE A 11 -41.17 -16.92 -6.50
CA ILE A 11 -39.90 -17.24 -7.19
C ILE A 11 -38.84 -16.16 -6.89
N LEU A 12 -39.21 -14.87 -6.98
CA LEU A 12 -38.31 -13.77 -6.66
C LEU A 12 -37.86 -13.77 -5.20
N GLN A 13 -38.74 -14.11 -4.26
CA GLN A 13 -38.42 -14.18 -2.83
C GLN A 13 -37.46 -15.33 -2.50
N PHE A 14 -37.64 -16.51 -3.10
CA PHE A 14 -36.69 -17.61 -2.96
C PHE A 14 -35.33 -17.26 -3.56
N PHE A 15 -35.30 -16.61 -4.72
CA PHE A 15 -34.06 -16.12 -5.31
C PHE A 15 -33.35 -15.11 -4.39
N ALA A 16 -34.09 -14.14 -3.84
CA ALA A 16 -33.54 -13.15 -2.91
C ALA A 16 -33.02 -13.81 -1.61
N ALA A 17 -33.72 -14.80 -1.07
CA ALA A 17 -33.26 -15.59 0.08
C ALA A 17 -31.95 -16.34 -0.23
N ALA A 18 -31.85 -16.95 -1.41
CA ALA A 18 -30.63 -17.66 -1.84
C ALA A 18 -29.43 -16.72 -1.97
N VAL A 19 -29.64 -15.51 -2.52
CA VAL A 19 -28.60 -14.47 -2.59
C VAL A 19 -28.18 -14.03 -1.19
N ALA A 20 -29.13 -13.79 -0.29
CA ALA A 20 -28.84 -13.43 1.10
C ALA A 20 -28.00 -14.52 1.81
N VAL A 21 -28.34 -15.80 1.64
CA VAL A 21 -27.56 -16.91 2.19
C VAL A 21 -26.16 -16.97 1.59
N LYS A 22 -26.00 -16.75 0.27
CA LYS A 22 -24.66 -16.72 -0.34
C LYS A 22 -23.76 -15.64 0.25
N LEU A 23 -24.33 -14.47 0.57
CA LEU A 23 -23.61 -13.34 1.16
C LEU A 23 -23.21 -13.57 2.63
N THR A 24 -23.84 -14.51 3.34
CA THR A 24 -23.37 -14.95 4.67
C THR A 24 -21.94 -15.50 4.60
N LYS A 25 -21.59 -16.25 3.55
CA LYS A 25 -20.26 -16.89 3.44
C LYS A 25 -19.14 -15.89 3.12
N VAL A 26 -19.50 -14.75 2.52
CA VAL A 26 -18.56 -13.71 2.10
C VAL A 26 -18.32 -12.69 3.21
N THR A 27 -19.32 -12.44 4.05
CA THR A 27 -19.25 -11.42 5.09
C THR A 27 -19.05 -12.06 6.46
N LYS A 28 -18.11 -11.53 7.27
CA LYS A 28 -17.81 -12.07 8.61
C LYS A 28 -18.99 -12.04 9.60
N PHE A 29 -20.03 -11.25 9.29
CA PHE A 29 -21.20 -11.04 10.14
C PHE A 29 -22.42 -11.80 9.61
N ASN A 30 -22.48 -13.08 9.91
CA ASN A 30 -23.52 -13.99 9.43
C ASN A 30 -24.94 -13.58 9.89
N LEU A 31 -25.06 -12.92 11.04
CA LEU A 31 -26.35 -12.62 11.69
C LEU A 31 -27.28 -11.75 10.82
N SER A 32 -26.76 -10.69 10.18
CA SER A 32 -27.58 -9.77 9.37
C SER A 32 -28.21 -10.47 8.17
N TRP A 33 -27.41 -11.27 7.47
CA TRP A 33 -27.85 -12.02 6.30
C TRP A 33 -28.77 -13.19 6.65
N ILE A 34 -28.56 -13.82 7.82
CA ILE A 34 -29.47 -14.83 8.38
C ILE A 34 -30.83 -14.18 8.68
N LEU A 35 -30.88 -13.02 9.34
CA LEU A 35 -32.12 -12.30 9.63
C LEU A 35 -32.88 -11.89 8.36
N ILE A 36 -32.17 -11.40 7.35
CA ILE A 36 -32.75 -11.04 6.05
C ILE A 36 -33.28 -12.29 5.32
N SER A 37 -32.55 -13.40 5.37
CA SER A 37 -33.00 -14.68 4.80
C SER A 37 -34.27 -15.18 5.48
N PHE A 38 -34.36 -15.11 6.82
CA PHE A 38 -35.59 -15.41 7.55
C PHE A 38 -36.73 -14.47 7.15
N GLY A 39 -36.48 -13.17 6.96
CA GLY A 39 -37.48 -12.22 6.45
C GLY A 39 -38.05 -12.63 5.08
N PHE A 40 -37.20 -13.06 4.15
CA PHE A 40 -37.64 -13.55 2.83
C PHE A 40 -38.37 -14.89 2.91
N ILE A 41 -37.91 -15.82 3.73
CA ILE A 41 -38.59 -17.12 3.95
C ILE A 41 -39.99 -16.88 4.52
N PHE A 42 -40.10 -16.00 5.52
CA PHE A 42 -41.38 -15.68 6.15
C PHE A 42 -42.34 -15.00 5.17
N MET A 43 -41.84 -14.07 4.35
CA MET A 43 -42.62 -13.49 3.24
C MET A 43 -43.04 -14.53 2.20
N ALA A 44 -42.19 -15.51 1.86
CA ALA A 44 -42.52 -16.56 0.91
C ALA A 44 -43.62 -17.49 1.44
N VAL A 45 -43.54 -17.85 2.73
CA VAL A 45 -44.59 -18.63 3.43
C VAL A 45 -45.91 -17.86 3.44
N GLN A 46 -45.87 -16.55 3.71
CA GLN A 46 -47.06 -15.70 3.63
C GLN A 46 -47.74 -15.79 2.26
N ARG A 47 -46.95 -15.63 1.19
CA ARG A 47 -47.44 -15.66 -0.20
C ARG A 47 -47.94 -17.03 -0.63
N LEU A 48 -47.33 -18.10 -0.14
CA LEU A 48 -47.80 -19.46 -0.37
C LEU A 48 -49.16 -19.70 0.31
N ALA A 49 -49.36 -19.18 1.52
CA ALA A 49 -50.62 -19.30 2.22
C ALA A 49 -51.74 -18.46 1.56
N GLU A 50 -51.42 -17.30 0.96
CA GLU A 50 -52.33 -16.52 0.12
C GLU A 50 -52.73 -17.24 -1.19
N PHE A 51 -51.94 -18.22 -1.63
CA PHE A 51 -52.20 -19.01 -2.84
C PHE A 51 -53.16 -20.20 -2.60
N LEU A 52 -53.20 -20.75 -1.37
CA LEU A 52 -54.06 -21.89 -1.00
C LEU A 52 -55.55 -21.78 -1.38
N PRO A 53 -56.26 -20.65 -1.19
CA PRO A 53 -57.68 -20.54 -1.53
C PRO A 53 -57.97 -20.63 -3.05
N PHE A 54 -56.96 -20.54 -3.91
CA PHE A 54 -57.13 -20.75 -5.36
C PHE A 54 -57.12 -22.22 -5.75
N VAL A 55 -56.56 -23.10 -4.90
CA VAL A 55 -56.46 -24.55 -5.14
C VAL A 55 -57.47 -25.32 -4.27
N THR A 56 -57.92 -24.74 -3.16
CA THR A 56 -58.84 -25.36 -2.20
C THR A 56 -60.00 -24.41 -1.87
N ASN A 57 -61.21 -24.93 -1.59
CA ASN A 57 -62.39 -24.13 -1.19
C ASN A 57 -62.29 -23.51 0.23
N PHE A 58 -61.08 -23.31 0.75
CA PHE A 58 -60.84 -22.71 2.06
C PHE A 58 -61.12 -21.20 2.01
N GLN A 59 -62.09 -20.74 2.80
CA GLN A 59 -62.48 -19.33 2.85
C GLN A 59 -61.46 -18.48 3.64
N PRO A 60 -60.82 -17.46 3.05
CA PRO A 60 -59.68 -16.74 3.63
C PRO A 60 -60.04 -15.73 4.73
N GLN A 61 -61.32 -15.51 5.03
CA GLN A 61 -61.78 -14.37 5.85
C GLN A 61 -61.35 -14.46 7.33
N TYR A 62 -61.09 -15.66 7.87
CA TYR A 62 -60.66 -15.86 9.26
C TYR A 62 -59.17 -15.57 9.51
N PHE A 63 -58.31 -15.57 8.49
CA PHE A 63 -56.85 -15.46 8.66
C PHE A 63 -56.29 -14.03 8.46
N ARG A 64 -57.14 -13.02 8.25
CA ARG A 64 -56.70 -11.65 7.94
C ARG A 64 -55.77 -11.04 8.98
N LEU A 65 -56.10 -11.18 10.27
CA LEU A 65 -55.26 -10.69 11.37
C LEU A 65 -53.92 -11.40 11.41
N PHE A 66 -53.91 -12.72 11.20
CA PHE A 66 -52.69 -13.53 11.18
C PHE A 66 -51.69 -13.02 10.12
N TYR A 67 -52.17 -12.73 8.89
CA TYR A 67 -51.32 -12.19 7.83
C TYR A 67 -50.73 -10.81 8.15
N ILE A 68 -51.48 -9.93 8.81
CA ILE A 68 -50.99 -8.59 9.20
C ILE A 68 -49.85 -8.71 10.21
N TRP A 69 -50.01 -9.56 11.23
CA TRP A 69 -48.95 -9.82 12.21
C TRP A 69 -47.72 -10.48 11.58
N LEU A 70 -47.93 -11.39 10.64
CA LEU A 70 -46.87 -12.07 9.90
C LEU A 70 -46.04 -11.06 9.06
N GLY A 71 -46.72 -10.14 8.36
CA GLY A 71 -46.07 -9.05 7.64
C GLY A 71 -45.28 -8.11 8.58
N ALA A 72 -45.84 -7.77 9.75
CA ALA A 72 -45.16 -6.92 10.73
C ALA A 72 -43.85 -7.54 11.26
N ILE A 73 -43.85 -8.85 11.51
CA ILE A 73 -42.65 -9.61 11.92
C ILE A 73 -41.61 -9.63 10.80
N ALA A 74 -42.03 -9.85 9.54
CA ALA A 74 -41.13 -9.77 8.39
C ALA A 74 -40.47 -8.39 8.28
N SER A 75 -41.26 -7.31 8.41
CA SER A 75 -40.77 -5.93 8.41
C SER A 75 -39.77 -5.67 9.54
N LEU A 76 -39.98 -6.23 10.73
CA LEU A 76 -39.03 -6.14 11.83
C LEU A 76 -37.69 -6.83 11.50
N PHE A 77 -37.74 -8.03 10.92
CA PHE A 77 -36.52 -8.74 10.49
C PHE A 77 -35.73 -7.95 9.45
N PHE A 78 -36.41 -7.35 8.47
CA PHE A 78 -35.75 -6.49 7.48
C PHE A 78 -35.15 -5.23 8.12
N ALA A 79 -35.89 -4.55 9.01
CA ALA A 79 -35.40 -3.34 9.67
C ALA A 79 -34.14 -3.62 10.50
N VAL A 80 -34.15 -4.68 11.31
CA VAL A 80 -32.98 -5.10 12.10
C VAL A 80 -31.84 -5.55 11.18
N GLY A 81 -32.13 -6.35 10.15
CA GLY A 81 -31.15 -6.81 9.17
C GLY A 81 -30.41 -5.65 8.48
N VAL A 82 -31.15 -4.65 8.00
CA VAL A 82 -30.58 -3.45 7.35
C VAL A 82 -29.77 -2.60 8.33
N PHE A 83 -30.26 -2.42 9.56
CA PHE A 83 -29.51 -1.69 10.58
C PHE A 83 -28.15 -2.35 10.88
N LEU A 84 -28.13 -3.69 10.97
CA LEU A 84 -26.89 -4.42 11.19
C LEU A 84 -25.93 -4.32 10.00
N ILE A 85 -26.43 -4.21 8.76
CA ILE A 85 -25.59 -4.00 7.57
C ILE A 85 -24.77 -2.71 7.66
N GLN A 86 -25.35 -1.61 8.16
CA GLN A 86 -24.61 -0.35 8.34
C GLN A 86 -23.41 -0.53 9.29
N LYS A 87 -23.63 -1.29 10.37
CA LYS A 87 -22.58 -1.63 11.34
C LYS A 87 -21.46 -2.46 10.69
N ILE A 88 -21.80 -3.39 9.78
CA ILE A 88 -20.83 -4.18 9.01
C ILE A 88 -19.91 -3.28 8.19
N PHE A 89 -20.47 -2.39 7.37
CA PHE A 89 -19.68 -1.51 6.50
C PHE A 89 -18.73 -0.62 7.31
N ASN A 90 -19.19 -0.10 8.45
CA ASN A 90 -18.36 0.71 9.33
C ASN A 90 -17.20 -0.09 9.95
N TYR A 91 -17.44 -1.33 10.39
CA TYR A 91 -16.38 -2.20 10.89
C TYR A 91 -15.38 -2.59 9.80
N MET A 92 -15.85 -2.91 8.59
CA MET A 92 -14.98 -3.23 7.46
C MET A 92 -14.09 -2.05 7.10
N LYS A 93 -14.65 -0.84 7.02
CA LYS A 93 -13.88 0.39 6.76
C LYS A 93 -12.82 0.65 7.82
N GLN A 94 -13.15 0.45 9.10
CA GLN A 94 -12.17 0.60 10.18
C GLN A 94 -11.06 -0.45 10.12
N ALA A 95 -11.41 -1.71 9.82
CA ALA A 95 -10.44 -2.78 9.65
C ALA A 95 -9.48 -2.50 8.48
N GLU A 96 -10.01 -2.05 7.35
CA GLU A 96 -9.21 -1.67 6.18
C GLU A 96 -8.26 -0.51 6.49
N VAL A 97 -8.73 0.52 7.19
CA VAL A 97 -7.87 1.65 7.62
C VAL A 97 -6.75 1.18 8.55
N ARG A 98 -7.03 0.24 9.46
CA ARG A 98 -5.99 -0.34 10.34
C ARG A 98 -4.95 -1.12 9.55
N THR A 99 -5.38 -2.01 8.65
CA THR A 99 -4.47 -2.79 7.79
C THR A 99 -3.59 -1.88 6.95
N ARG A 100 -4.18 -0.88 6.28
CA ARG A 100 -3.44 0.11 5.49
C ARG A 100 -2.46 0.93 6.35
N GLY A 101 -2.84 1.25 7.59
CA GLY A 101 -1.96 1.93 8.54
C GLY A 101 -0.74 1.09 8.89
N GLN A 102 -0.93 -0.21 9.15
CA GLN A 102 0.15 -1.16 9.45
C GLN A 102 1.07 -1.37 8.25
N GLU A 103 0.52 -1.55 7.05
CA GLU A 103 1.30 -1.67 5.81
C GLU A 103 2.19 -0.44 5.58
N LYS A 104 1.64 0.77 5.77
CA LYS A 104 2.41 2.02 5.67
C LYS A 104 3.51 2.11 6.73
N ALA A 105 3.21 1.73 7.97
CA ALA A 105 4.19 1.76 9.05
C ALA A 105 5.34 0.78 8.79
N LEU A 106 5.03 -0.43 8.30
CA LEU A 106 6.03 -1.42 7.91
C LEU A 106 6.90 -0.92 6.77
N LEU A 107 6.30 -0.39 5.70
CA LEU A 107 7.04 0.17 4.56
C LEU A 107 7.98 1.30 5.01
N ASN A 108 7.49 2.21 5.84
CA ASN A 108 8.31 3.31 6.39
C ASN A 108 9.45 2.81 7.27
N ALA A 109 9.23 1.75 8.05
CA ALA A 109 10.27 1.14 8.87
C ALA A 109 11.36 0.49 7.99
N VAL A 110 10.96 -0.21 6.91
CA VAL A 110 11.90 -0.79 5.95
C VAL A 110 12.71 0.30 5.24
N ILE A 111 12.07 1.35 4.74
CA ILE A 111 12.74 2.48 4.09
C ILE A 111 13.74 3.14 5.05
N GLN A 112 13.35 3.39 6.30
CA GLN A 112 14.25 3.98 7.29
C GLN A 112 15.42 3.07 7.64
N ALA A 113 15.20 1.75 7.73
CA ALA A 113 16.27 0.80 7.96
C ALA A 113 17.25 0.76 6.79
N GLU A 114 16.76 0.74 5.55
CA GLU A 114 17.59 0.78 4.34
C GLU A 114 18.40 2.08 4.27
N GLU A 115 17.76 3.23 4.49
CA GLU A 115 18.42 4.54 4.49
C GLU A 115 19.50 4.64 5.59
N ARG A 116 19.24 4.05 6.76
CA ARG A 116 20.23 3.96 7.85
C ARG A 116 21.41 3.08 7.47
N GLU A 117 21.17 1.93 6.86
CA GLU A 117 22.22 1.04 6.35
C GLU A 117 23.06 1.74 5.28
N ARG A 118 22.43 2.39 4.30
CA ARG A 118 23.11 3.17 3.26
C ARG A 118 24.05 4.23 3.84
N ARG A 119 23.60 4.96 4.87
CA ARG A 119 24.44 5.94 5.58
C ARG A 119 25.58 5.28 6.34
N ARG A 120 25.33 4.15 7.01
CA ARG A 120 26.38 3.41 7.71
C ARG A 120 27.46 2.92 6.74
N PHE A 121 27.07 2.31 5.63
CA PHE A 121 27.99 1.88 4.58
C PHE A 121 28.81 3.04 3.99
N ALA A 122 28.17 4.19 3.71
CA ALA A 122 28.89 5.36 3.20
C ALA A 122 29.97 5.85 4.19
N ALA A 123 29.66 5.85 5.49
CA ALA A 123 30.60 6.19 6.54
C ALA A 123 31.73 5.15 6.69
N GLU A 124 31.40 3.86 6.73
CA GLU A 124 32.39 2.77 6.80
C GLU A 124 33.35 2.80 5.60
N ILE A 125 32.86 3.10 4.40
CA ILE A 125 33.69 3.27 3.20
C ILE A 125 34.62 4.48 3.35
N HIS A 126 34.09 5.64 3.75
CA HIS A 126 34.87 6.87 3.89
C HIS A 126 35.98 6.71 4.94
N ASP A 127 35.62 6.19 6.11
CA ASP A 127 36.51 6.09 7.26
C ASP A 127 37.46 4.88 7.15
N GLY A 128 37.04 3.80 6.49
CA GLY A 128 37.83 2.59 6.31
C GLY A 128 38.78 2.65 5.10
N LEU A 129 38.33 3.12 3.94
CA LEU A 129 39.12 3.10 2.70
C LEU A 129 39.88 4.40 2.42
N GLY A 130 39.37 5.54 2.90
CA GLY A 130 40.01 6.85 2.70
C GLY A 130 41.45 6.93 3.23
N PRO A 131 41.69 6.58 4.51
CA PRO A 131 43.03 6.57 5.09
C PRO A 131 43.98 5.57 4.44
N LEU A 132 43.49 4.37 4.08
CA LEU A 132 44.28 3.34 3.42
C LEU A 132 44.77 3.82 2.04
N LEU A 133 43.87 4.36 1.21
CA LEU A 133 44.25 4.90 -0.10
C LEU A 133 45.19 6.10 0.01
N SER A 134 45.00 6.96 1.02
CA SER A 134 45.89 8.08 1.29
C SER A 134 47.30 7.59 1.66
N THR A 135 47.39 6.53 2.47
CA THR A 135 48.66 5.92 2.86
C THR A 135 49.37 5.30 1.65
N ILE A 136 48.65 4.52 0.83
CA ILE A 136 49.22 3.94 -0.40
C ILE A 136 49.70 5.04 -1.34
N LYS A 137 48.91 6.10 -1.55
CA LYS A 137 49.30 7.25 -2.38
C LYS A 137 50.57 7.93 -1.85
N MET A 138 50.69 8.10 -0.53
CA MET A 138 51.87 8.70 0.09
C MET A 138 53.11 7.81 -0.10
N SER A 139 52.98 6.49 0.11
CA SER A 139 54.06 5.52 -0.12
C SER A 139 54.53 5.52 -1.57
N VAL A 140 53.60 5.49 -2.54
CA VAL A 140 53.92 5.52 -3.98
C VAL A 140 54.53 6.87 -4.40
N SER A 141 54.07 7.99 -3.83
CA SER A 141 54.65 9.31 -4.09
C SER A 141 56.07 9.42 -3.54
N SER A 142 56.39 8.73 -2.44
CA SER A 142 57.76 8.69 -1.91
C SER A 142 58.73 7.95 -2.85
N LEU A 143 58.25 6.88 -3.49
CA LEU A 143 58.97 6.12 -4.51
C LEU A 143 59.17 6.91 -5.82
N SER A 144 58.25 7.83 -6.17
CA SER A 144 58.45 8.65 -7.36
C SER A 144 59.57 9.69 -7.23
N ASN A 145 59.98 9.99 -5.98
CA ASN A 145 60.99 11.00 -5.66
C ASN A 145 62.41 10.43 -5.49
N SER A 146 62.60 9.10 -5.58
CA SER A 146 63.93 8.47 -5.59
C SER A 146 64.53 8.40 -6.99
N GLU A 147 65.86 8.40 -7.11
CA GLU A 147 66.55 8.12 -8.38
C GLU A 147 66.23 6.67 -8.81
N THR A 148 65.32 6.53 -9.78
CA THR A 148 64.79 5.25 -10.22
C THR A 148 64.89 5.14 -11.75
N SER A 149 65.02 3.92 -12.29
CA SER A 149 65.12 3.72 -13.75
C SER A 149 63.86 4.20 -14.49
N ALA A 150 63.99 4.59 -15.77
CA ALA A 150 62.85 5.04 -16.58
C ALA A 150 61.68 4.04 -16.64
N ALA A 151 61.98 2.74 -16.66
CA ALA A 151 60.96 1.68 -16.61
C ALA A 151 60.23 1.65 -15.24
N SER A 152 60.95 1.90 -14.15
CA SER A 152 60.36 1.96 -12.80
C SER A 152 59.49 3.21 -12.62
N GLN A 153 59.89 4.35 -13.18
CA GLN A 153 59.10 5.58 -13.15
C GLN A 153 57.76 5.41 -13.88
N ALA A 154 57.75 4.68 -15.00
CA ALA A 154 56.51 4.37 -15.74
C ALA A 154 55.56 3.49 -14.90
N VAL A 155 56.07 2.49 -14.20
CA VAL A 155 55.28 1.63 -13.30
C VAL A 155 54.70 2.45 -12.13
N ILE A 156 55.50 3.31 -11.50
CA ILE A 156 55.06 4.17 -10.39
C ILE A 156 53.95 5.12 -10.85
N ASN A 157 54.08 5.72 -12.04
CA ASN A 157 53.03 6.56 -12.62
C ASN A 157 51.72 5.78 -12.86
N ASN A 158 51.81 4.57 -13.42
CA ASN A 158 50.63 3.73 -13.63
C ASN A 158 49.92 3.38 -12.31
N VAL A 159 50.68 3.07 -11.25
CA VAL A 159 50.12 2.81 -9.91
C VAL A 159 49.44 4.05 -9.32
N ASN A 160 50.06 5.23 -9.47
CA ASN A 160 49.46 6.50 -9.03
C ASN A 160 48.13 6.80 -9.74
N VAL A 161 48.05 6.52 -11.04
CA VAL A 161 46.81 6.66 -11.82
C VAL A 161 45.74 5.69 -11.30
N ALA A 162 46.08 4.41 -11.13
CA ALA A 162 45.16 3.41 -10.62
C ALA A 162 44.61 3.74 -9.22
N ILE A 163 45.45 4.24 -8.31
CA ILE A 163 45.03 4.69 -6.97
C ILE A 163 44.09 5.88 -7.06
N SER A 164 44.39 6.83 -7.95
CA SER A 164 43.56 8.03 -8.14
C SER A 164 42.18 7.66 -8.69
N GLU A 165 42.12 6.67 -9.59
CA GLU A 165 40.88 6.14 -10.15
C GLU A 165 40.07 5.35 -9.11
N ALA A 166 40.73 4.54 -8.29
CA ALA A 166 40.10 3.84 -7.16
C ALA A 166 39.50 4.83 -6.14
N PHE A 167 40.24 5.88 -5.79
CA PHE A 167 39.78 6.93 -4.89
C PHE A 167 38.53 7.64 -5.43
N LYS A 168 38.55 8.00 -6.72
CA LYS A 168 37.40 8.63 -7.37
C LYS A 168 36.19 7.70 -7.39
N SER A 169 36.38 6.43 -7.70
CA SER A 169 35.31 5.42 -7.72
C SER A 169 34.67 5.24 -6.33
N ILE A 170 35.48 5.18 -5.26
CA ILE A 170 35.00 5.09 -3.88
C ILE A 170 34.23 6.35 -3.49
N GLN A 171 34.73 7.53 -3.86
CA GLN A 171 34.04 8.79 -3.59
C GLN A 171 32.70 8.87 -4.33
N ASP A 172 32.63 8.37 -5.56
CA ASP A 172 31.38 8.31 -6.34
C ASP A 172 30.39 7.31 -5.71
N ILE A 173 30.85 6.12 -5.27
CA ILE A 173 30.02 5.13 -4.56
C ILE A 173 29.49 5.69 -3.24
N SER A 174 30.35 6.29 -2.41
CA SER A 174 29.96 6.87 -1.12
C SER A 174 28.93 7.99 -1.30
N ASN A 175 29.13 8.89 -2.28
CA ASN A 175 28.17 9.95 -2.60
C ASN A 175 26.82 9.42 -3.13
N ASN A 176 26.80 8.28 -3.82
CA ASN A 176 25.58 7.65 -4.32
C ASN A 176 24.81 6.91 -3.21
N LEU A 177 25.55 6.31 -2.25
CA LEU A 177 24.97 5.67 -1.07
C LEU A 177 24.39 6.69 -0.10
N SER A 178 25.07 7.81 0.12
CA SER A 178 24.54 8.91 0.92
C SER A 178 24.96 10.26 0.32
N PRO A 179 24.04 11.00 -0.33
CA PRO A 179 24.34 12.33 -0.83
C PRO A 179 24.46 13.28 0.36
N HIS A 180 25.65 13.34 0.97
CA HIS A 180 25.99 14.16 2.12
C HIS A 180 25.58 15.63 1.97
N ILE A 181 25.53 16.12 0.72
CA ILE A 181 25.10 17.49 0.39
C ILE A 181 23.61 17.70 0.69
N LEU A 182 22.77 16.70 0.40
CA LEU A 182 21.33 16.77 0.67
C LEU A 182 21.06 16.75 2.17
N THR A 183 21.78 15.92 2.91
CA THR A 183 21.59 15.72 4.36
C THR A 183 22.13 16.87 5.20
N ASN A 184 23.29 17.44 4.86
CA ASN A 184 23.94 18.48 5.67
C ASN A 184 23.64 19.92 5.21
N PHE A 185 23.29 20.10 3.94
CA PHE A 185 23.14 21.43 3.35
C PHE A 185 21.76 21.68 2.72
N GLY A 186 20.86 20.70 2.80
CA GLY A 186 19.48 20.83 2.33
C GLY A 186 19.30 20.71 0.81
N VAL A 187 18.04 20.59 0.39
CA VAL A 187 17.64 20.33 -0.99
C VAL A 187 18.09 21.45 -1.95
N ALA A 188 17.96 22.71 -1.54
CA ALA A 188 18.33 23.85 -2.36
C ALA A 188 19.83 23.85 -2.71
N LYS A 189 20.69 23.54 -1.74
CA LYS A 189 22.14 23.51 -1.93
C LYS A 189 22.59 22.29 -2.71
N ALA A 190 21.94 21.14 -2.52
CA ALA A 190 22.19 19.93 -3.31
C ALA A 190 21.88 20.15 -4.81
N ILE A 191 20.72 20.71 -5.14
CA ILE A 191 20.34 20.99 -6.53
C ILE A 191 21.27 22.06 -7.14
N ARG A 192 21.63 23.09 -6.38
CA ARG A 192 22.60 24.11 -6.83
C ARG A 192 23.95 23.49 -7.18
N ASN A 193 24.46 22.60 -6.33
CA ASN A 193 25.72 21.88 -6.59
C ASN A 193 25.61 20.94 -7.79
N PHE A 194 24.48 20.25 -7.97
CA PHE A 194 24.23 19.43 -9.15
C PHE A 194 24.23 20.28 -10.44
N CYS A 195 23.50 21.39 -10.48
CA CYS A 195 23.50 22.31 -11.63
C CYS A 195 24.91 22.85 -11.93
N ASN A 196 25.71 23.13 -10.90
CA ASN A 196 27.09 23.56 -11.08
C ASN A 196 27.98 22.46 -11.71
N LYS A 197 27.83 21.19 -11.29
CA LYS A 197 28.54 20.06 -11.92
C LYS A 197 28.13 19.89 -13.39
N VAL A 198 26.85 20.02 -13.71
CA VAL A 198 26.35 19.96 -15.09
C VAL A 198 26.95 21.11 -15.93
N ASN A 199 27.01 22.32 -15.38
CA ASN A 199 27.61 23.47 -16.06
C ASN A 199 29.11 23.30 -16.32
N GLN A 200 29.84 22.59 -15.46
CA GLN A 200 31.26 22.28 -15.66
C GLN A 200 31.51 21.33 -16.83
N SER A 201 30.54 20.49 -17.20
CA SER A 201 30.61 19.59 -18.35
C SER A 201 30.53 20.32 -19.71
N LYS A 202 30.38 21.66 -19.71
CA LYS A 202 30.37 22.58 -20.86
C LYS A 202 29.28 22.34 -21.93
N GLY A 203 28.49 21.27 -21.84
CA GLY A 203 27.43 20.94 -22.79
C GLY A 203 26.11 21.68 -22.57
N LEU A 204 25.84 22.17 -21.35
CA LEU A 204 24.61 22.87 -21.00
C LEU A 204 24.86 23.98 -19.97
N LYS A 205 24.11 25.09 -20.06
CA LYS A 205 24.06 26.16 -19.05
C LYS A 205 22.71 26.11 -18.32
N VAL A 206 22.74 25.72 -17.06
CA VAL A 206 21.58 25.60 -16.16
C VAL A 206 21.71 26.63 -15.04
N LYS A 207 20.68 27.45 -14.82
CA LYS A 207 20.62 28.44 -13.73
C LYS A 207 19.51 28.06 -12.76
N PHE A 208 19.88 27.72 -11.53
CA PHE A 208 18.94 27.34 -10.46
C PHE A 208 18.55 28.55 -9.59
N LYS A 209 17.24 28.72 -9.35
CA LYS A 209 16.68 29.66 -8.37
C LYS A 209 15.76 28.89 -7.41
N SER A 210 15.82 29.22 -6.13
CA SER A 210 15.04 28.60 -5.06
C SER A 210 14.36 29.68 -4.23
N ASN A 211 13.14 29.41 -3.76
CA ASN A 211 12.42 30.21 -2.77
C ASN A 211 12.55 29.62 -1.34
N ILE A 212 13.28 28.52 -1.18
CA ILE A 212 13.56 27.88 0.10
C ILE A 212 14.74 28.62 0.73
N VAL A 213 14.53 29.16 1.94
CA VAL A 213 15.54 29.81 2.79
C VAL A 213 16.38 28.71 3.45
N ASP A 214 17.71 28.85 3.44
CA ASP A 214 18.67 27.88 4.00
C ASP A 214 18.38 27.52 5.47
#